data_AF-A0A0H2X3K2-F1
#
_entry.id   AF-A0A0H2X3K2-F1
#
_cell.length_a   1.000
_cell.length_b   1.000
_cell.length_c   1.000
_cell.angle_alpha   90.00
_cell.angle_beta   90.00
_cell.angle_gamma   90.00
#
_symmetry.space_group_name_H-M   'P 1'
#
loop_
_entity.id
_entity.type
_entity.pdbx_description
1 polymer ?
#
loop_
_entity_poly.entity_id
_entity_poly.type
_entity_poly.pdbx_seq_one_letter_code
_entity_poly.pdbx_strand_id
1 'polypeptide(L)'
;MAEQPEHPNRPRGGLRRLLPWGGAGTARPATLPSVLGERDGAGLAAHQLVPAKAKSGAHDPAAATALLIRLFSHAAHPEALLLAFAEGIASLHGELGDMGVRLSTAYAAGDWPGYGRALRQLIDKYIRTIDTGDSLAEGRTEAEQLRDLLRHALGNALATLLQRSPELAEEAQTLASALRHWRPGHELITLEQRLRELSHQIGLRAEDASEQQNLLLGLFDLLLENVGELLDDRSWLQGQISVVRQLIAGPMDVGSIEQARGTLREVIYKQGLLKQGIADSKTAMREMMVSFVDRLDGMATSTGEYHDRVAGYSQAIGDARSIPDLNRLLQDVLQDTAGVQAQALAARDELLSARRQVEEAEHRIASLEQELKDVAGLVREDQLTGALNRRGFEELFEREATRTQRSGQPLCVAMLDLDDFRRLNETHGHAGGDAALRHTVDVAKSVLRTTDAIARFGGEEFVLLLPDSTIFEASAAVIRLQRALAQRSLLHEDVRVFVSFSGGVAMRRTDEAQDEVIRRADRAMYDSKAAGKNRVISAD
;
A
#
# COMPACT_ATOMS: atom_id res chain seq x y z
N MET A 1 -62.43 1.69 -18.60
CA MET A 1 -61.54 0.50 -18.62
C MET A 1 -60.31 0.82 -17.77
N ALA A 2 -59.58 -0.21 -17.34
CA ALA A 2 -58.39 -0.14 -16.48
C ALA A 2 -57.26 0.74 -17.07
N GLU A 3 -56.18 1.13 -16.36
CA GLU A 3 -55.60 0.59 -15.12
C GLU A 3 -54.69 1.65 -14.41
N GLN A 4 -54.33 1.41 -13.14
CA GLN A 4 -53.27 2.11 -12.35
C GLN A 4 -51.93 1.31 -12.46
N PRO A 5 -50.76 1.68 -11.85
CA PRO A 5 -50.51 2.51 -10.64
C PRO A 5 -49.34 3.52 -10.85
N GLU A 6 -48.57 4.07 -9.89
CA GLU A 6 -48.51 4.02 -8.40
C GLU A 6 -47.90 5.33 -7.82
N HIS A 7 -47.95 5.49 -6.50
CA HIS A 7 -47.04 6.33 -5.68
C HIS A 7 -46.69 5.53 -4.39
N PRO A 8 -45.49 5.67 -3.81
CA PRO A 8 -45.01 4.76 -2.77
C PRO A 8 -45.66 5.02 -1.39
N ASN A 9 -45.96 3.94 -0.67
CA ASN A 9 -46.53 3.98 0.68
C ASN A 9 -45.72 3.14 1.69
N ARG A 10 -45.62 3.62 2.93
CA ARG A 10 -45.19 2.84 4.11
C ARG A 10 -46.32 1.85 4.48
N PRO A 11 -46.13 0.67 5.14
CA PRO A 11 -45.66 0.66 6.56
C PRO A 11 -45.09 -0.65 7.20
N ARG A 12 -44.65 -0.53 8.46
CA ARG A 12 -44.71 -1.51 9.60
C ARG A 12 -44.10 -2.94 9.52
N GLY A 13 -42.99 -3.12 10.26
CA GLY A 13 -42.90 -4.02 11.45
C GLY A 13 -42.46 -5.49 11.30
N GLY A 14 -41.49 -5.97 12.13
CA GLY A 14 -41.13 -7.41 12.17
C GLY A 14 -39.91 -7.90 12.98
N LEU A 15 -39.91 -7.76 14.32
CA LEU A 15 -39.34 -8.69 15.35
C LEU A 15 -37.95 -9.39 15.25
N ARG A 16 -37.22 -9.31 16.40
CA ARG A 16 -36.22 -10.26 16.98
C ARG A 16 -34.82 -10.31 16.30
N ARG A 17 -33.70 -10.58 17.01
CA ARG A 17 -33.48 -11.32 18.28
C ARG A 17 -32.08 -10.99 18.92
N LEU A 18 -31.86 -11.44 20.18
CA LEU A 18 -30.58 -11.69 20.90
C LEU A 18 -29.99 -10.65 21.91
N LEU A 19 -30.53 -10.72 23.14
CA LEU A 19 -29.87 -10.99 24.45
C LEU A 19 -28.77 -10.06 25.05
N PRO A 20 -28.92 -9.64 26.33
CA PRO A 20 -27.88 -9.01 27.17
C PRO A 20 -27.34 -9.92 28.31
N TRP A 21 -26.45 -9.35 29.14
CA TRP A 21 -25.76 -9.94 30.30
C TRP A 21 -26.60 -10.45 31.48
N GLY A 22 -26.00 -11.36 32.28
CA GLY A 22 -25.92 -11.20 33.74
C GLY A 22 -26.53 -12.31 34.63
N GLY A 23 -25.86 -12.63 35.75
CA GLY A 23 -26.48 -13.32 36.91
C GLY A 23 -25.69 -14.49 37.51
N ALA A 24 -25.46 -14.45 38.83
CA ALA A 24 -24.84 -15.54 39.62
C ALA A 24 -25.90 -16.43 40.31
N GLY A 25 -25.53 -17.63 40.82
CA GLY A 25 -26.40 -18.36 41.78
C GLY A 25 -26.18 -19.87 41.99
N THR A 26 -25.41 -20.23 43.01
CA THR A 26 -25.69 -21.29 44.02
C THR A 26 -26.27 -22.68 43.66
N ALA A 27 -25.40 -23.71 43.80
CA ALA A 27 -25.51 -24.86 44.73
C ALA A 27 -26.55 -26.02 44.58
N ARG A 28 -26.01 -27.23 44.24
CA ARG A 28 -26.22 -28.58 44.88
C ARG A 28 -27.63 -29.26 44.82
N PRO A 29 -27.82 -30.56 45.21
CA PRO A 29 -26.89 -31.60 45.75
C PRO A 29 -26.99 -33.05 45.16
N ALA A 30 -26.09 -33.95 45.66
CA ALA A 30 -26.23 -35.42 45.88
C ALA A 30 -26.42 -36.39 44.66
N THR A 31 -25.74 -37.54 44.57
CA THR A 31 -25.79 -38.70 45.50
C THR A 31 -24.55 -39.63 45.50
N LEU A 32 -24.29 -40.25 46.67
CA LEU A 32 -23.49 -41.47 46.95
C LEU A 32 -24.47 -42.67 47.15
N PRO A 33 -24.09 -43.96 47.41
CA PRO A 33 -22.81 -44.60 47.83
C PRO A 33 -22.38 -45.78 46.89
N SER A 34 -21.45 -46.73 47.12
CA SER A 34 -20.94 -47.50 48.29
C SER A 34 -19.64 -48.26 47.88
N VAL A 35 -18.53 -48.29 48.64
CA VAL A 35 -18.13 -49.21 49.76
C VAL A 35 -18.14 -50.72 49.45
N LEU A 36 -16.93 -51.33 49.31
CA LEU A 36 -16.43 -52.59 49.94
C LEU A 36 -15.19 -53.15 49.17
N GLY A 37 -14.20 -53.72 49.88
CA GLY A 37 -13.07 -54.45 49.27
C GLY A 37 -11.77 -54.37 50.08
N GLU A 38 -11.46 -55.43 50.85
CA GLU A 38 -10.38 -55.49 51.85
C GLU A 38 -9.27 -56.49 51.42
N ARG A 39 -8.05 -56.32 51.98
CA ARG A 39 -6.98 -57.33 52.28
C ARG A 39 -5.68 -57.47 51.45
N ASP A 40 -4.60 -57.52 52.24
CA ASP A 40 -3.39 -58.37 52.22
C ASP A 40 -2.55 -58.49 50.92
N GLY A 41 -1.21 -58.49 50.96
CA GLY A 41 -0.25 -58.37 52.07
C GLY A 41 1.18 -58.73 51.62
N ALA A 42 2.19 -58.35 52.43
CA ALA A 42 3.65 -58.50 52.21
C ALA A 42 4.26 -57.73 51.00
N GLY A 43 5.40 -57.06 51.12
CA GLY A 43 6.24 -56.76 52.30
C GLY A 43 7.74 -56.82 51.98
N LEU A 44 8.42 -55.67 51.99
CA LEU A 44 9.89 -55.58 52.14
C LEU A 44 10.31 -54.16 52.55
N ALA A 45 10.49 -53.98 53.85
CA ALA A 45 11.32 -52.92 54.44
C ALA A 45 12.80 -53.36 54.39
N ALA A 46 13.82 -52.50 54.41
CA ALA A 46 13.92 -51.05 54.26
C ALA A 46 15.41 -50.71 54.02
N HIS A 47 15.71 -49.50 53.54
CA HIS A 47 16.90 -48.80 54.04
C HIS A 47 16.64 -47.29 54.10
N GLN A 48 16.71 -46.76 55.32
CA GLN A 48 16.57 -45.33 55.58
C GLN A 48 17.81 -44.58 55.09
N LEU A 49 17.61 -43.53 54.29
CA LEU A 49 18.56 -42.44 54.11
C LEU A 49 17.83 -41.13 54.39
N VAL A 50 17.95 -40.65 55.63
CA VAL A 50 17.52 -39.30 56.01
C VAL A 50 18.62 -38.33 55.59
N PRO A 51 18.38 -37.36 54.69
CA PRO A 51 19.31 -36.26 54.49
C PRO A 51 19.14 -35.26 55.63
N ALA A 52 20.24 -34.94 56.30
CA ALA A 52 20.27 -33.88 57.30
C ALA A 52 19.96 -32.51 56.66
N LYS A 53 19.32 -31.61 57.42
CA LYS A 53 19.10 -30.21 57.00
C LYS A 53 20.44 -29.50 56.76
N ALA A 54 20.87 -29.40 55.51
CA ALA A 54 21.92 -28.48 55.10
C ALA A 54 21.35 -27.05 55.01
N LYS A 55 22.03 -26.09 55.63
CA LYS A 55 21.66 -24.67 55.59
C LYS A 55 22.25 -24.00 54.35
N SER A 56 21.44 -23.14 53.72
CA SER A 56 21.81 -21.98 52.88
C SER A 56 23.29 -21.81 52.45
N GLY A 57 23.55 -21.87 51.15
CA GLY A 57 24.75 -21.29 50.54
C GLY A 57 25.25 -22.03 49.30
N ALA A 58 25.39 -21.31 48.18
CA ALA A 58 25.94 -21.74 46.89
C ALA A 58 25.23 -22.92 46.18
N HIS A 59 24.71 -22.66 44.97
CA HIS A 59 24.40 -23.72 44.01
C HIS A 59 25.73 -24.29 43.47
N ASP A 60 26.10 -25.49 43.91
CA ASP A 60 27.11 -26.30 43.23
C ASP A 60 26.42 -27.20 42.19
N PRO A 61 26.48 -26.87 40.88
CA PRO A 61 25.85 -27.68 39.85
C PRO A 61 26.50 -29.08 39.73
N ALA A 62 27.76 -29.25 40.12
CA ALA A 62 28.41 -30.56 40.10
C ALA A 62 27.79 -31.52 41.12
N ALA A 63 27.42 -31.01 42.31
CA ALA A 63 26.72 -31.79 43.33
C ALA A 63 25.32 -32.23 42.87
N ALA A 64 24.56 -31.35 42.21
CA ALA A 64 23.24 -31.69 41.65
C ALA A 64 23.35 -32.71 40.49
N THR A 65 24.33 -32.53 39.61
CA THR A 65 24.58 -33.43 38.47
C THR A 65 25.01 -34.82 38.94
N ALA A 66 25.90 -34.91 39.96
CA ALA A 66 26.29 -36.18 40.56
C ALA A 66 25.11 -36.94 41.21
N LEU A 67 24.15 -36.21 41.79
CA LEU A 67 22.94 -36.78 42.38
C LEU A 67 22.02 -37.38 41.31
N LEU A 68 21.81 -36.66 40.20
CA LEU A 68 21.03 -37.13 39.05
C LEU A 68 21.69 -38.35 38.38
N ILE A 69 23.00 -38.32 38.12
CA ILE A 69 23.73 -39.47 37.53
C ILE A 69 23.58 -40.72 38.40
N ARG A 70 23.58 -40.58 39.74
CA ARG A 70 23.44 -41.69 40.68
C ARG A 70 22.01 -42.22 40.81
N LEU A 71 21.00 -41.39 40.55
CA LEU A 71 19.59 -41.80 40.42
C LEU A 71 19.36 -42.61 39.15
N PHE A 72 19.92 -42.17 38.01
CA PHE A 72 19.74 -42.89 36.74
C PHE A 72 20.59 -44.16 36.60
N SER A 73 21.70 -44.31 37.33
CA SER A 73 22.63 -45.43 37.17
C SER A 73 22.07 -46.83 37.51
N HIS A 74 20.87 -46.91 38.09
CA HIS A 74 20.22 -48.18 38.48
C HIS A 74 18.92 -48.46 37.69
N ALA A 75 18.52 -47.58 36.78
CA ALA A 75 17.23 -47.64 36.11
C ALA A 75 17.34 -48.33 34.73
N ALA A 76 17.31 -49.67 34.70
CA ALA A 76 17.41 -50.46 33.48
C ALA A 76 16.07 -50.66 32.70
N HIS A 77 14.96 -50.12 33.22
CA HIS A 77 13.63 -50.29 32.66
C HIS A 77 12.88 -48.95 32.55
N PRO A 78 11.97 -48.77 31.56
CA PRO A 78 11.34 -47.48 31.28
C PRO A 78 10.60 -46.86 32.48
N GLU A 79 9.88 -47.66 33.26
CA GLU A 79 9.13 -47.19 34.42
C GLU A 79 10.07 -46.65 35.52
N ALA A 80 11.15 -47.39 35.82
CA ALA A 80 12.17 -46.95 36.78
C ALA A 80 12.88 -45.66 36.33
N LEU A 81 13.10 -45.46 35.03
CA LEU A 81 13.65 -44.22 34.47
C LEU A 81 12.70 -43.03 34.65
N LEU A 82 11.39 -43.23 34.45
CA LEU A 82 10.38 -42.19 34.63
C LEU A 82 10.24 -41.80 36.10
N LEU A 83 10.28 -42.76 37.03
CA LEU A 83 10.29 -42.46 38.46
C LEU A 83 11.56 -41.69 38.86
N ALA A 84 12.75 -42.18 38.48
CA ALA A 84 14.02 -41.51 38.79
C ALA A 84 14.09 -40.08 38.22
N PHE A 85 13.53 -39.85 37.03
CA PHE A 85 13.39 -38.51 36.44
C PHE A 85 12.44 -37.63 37.27
N ALA A 86 11.27 -38.14 37.63
CA ALA A 86 10.29 -37.39 38.41
C ALA A 86 10.82 -36.99 39.80
N GLU A 87 11.48 -37.92 40.50
CA GLU A 87 12.14 -37.67 41.79
C GLU A 87 13.34 -36.71 41.66
N GLY A 88 14.15 -36.86 40.60
CA GLY A 88 15.26 -35.97 40.30
C GLY A 88 14.79 -34.52 40.10
N ILE A 89 13.72 -34.31 39.33
CA ILE A 89 13.11 -32.98 39.16
C ILE A 89 12.43 -32.50 40.44
N ALA A 90 11.80 -33.38 41.24
CA ALA A 90 11.16 -33.02 42.51
C ALA A 90 12.15 -32.53 43.58
N SER A 91 13.44 -32.90 43.46
CA SER A 91 14.51 -32.42 44.35
C SER A 91 14.94 -30.96 44.07
N LEU A 92 14.50 -30.37 42.95
CA LEU A 92 14.79 -28.98 42.60
C LEU A 92 13.87 -28.02 43.38
N HIS A 93 14.29 -26.77 43.52
CA HIS A 93 13.53 -25.75 44.27
C HIS A 93 12.65 -24.91 43.33
N GLY A 94 11.52 -24.41 43.86
CA GLY A 94 10.58 -23.59 43.10
C GLY A 94 9.72 -24.40 42.13
N GLU A 95 9.24 -23.74 41.06
CA GLU A 95 8.24 -24.32 40.13
C GLU A 95 8.70 -25.65 39.47
N LEU A 96 10.00 -25.85 39.27
CA LEU A 96 10.56 -27.11 38.76
C LEU A 96 10.34 -28.25 39.76
N GLY A 97 10.57 -28.01 41.05
CA GLY A 97 10.26 -28.97 42.13
C GLY A 97 8.78 -29.34 42.13
N ASP A 98 7.90 -28.35 42.06
CA ASP A 98 6.44 -28.57 41.99
C ASP A 98 6.03 -29.39 40.76
N MET A 99 6.74 -29.24 39.63
CA MET A 99 6.52 -30.03 38.41
C MET A 99 7.02 -31.47 38.58
N GLY A 100 8.14 -31.70 39.26
CA GLY A 100 8.63 -33.03 39.62
C GLY A 100 7.71 -33.76 40.61
N VAL A 101 7.18 -33.06 41.60
CA VAL A 101 6.17 -33.62 42.53
C VAL A 101 4.90 -34.03 41.77
N ARG A 102 4.45 -33.22 40.80
CA ARG A 102 3.31 -33.60 39.92
C ARG A 102 3.61 -34.84 39.08
N LEU A 103 4.81 -34.96 38.51
CA LEU A 103 5.26 -36.14 37.77
C LEU A 103 5.29 -37.39 38.68
N SER A 104 5.87 -37.28 39.88
CA SER A 104 5.98 -38.39 40.84
C SER A 104 4.60 -38.85 41.32
N THR A 105 3.68 -37.90 41.53
CA THR A 105 2.29 -38.19 41.93
C THR A 105 1.52 -38.89 40.81
N ALA A 106 1.67 -38.44 39.56
CA ALA A 106 1.04 -39.09 38.42
C ALA A 106 1.59 -40.51 38.17
N TYR A 107 2.90 -40.71 38.36
CA TYR A 107 3.53 -42.03 38.30
C TYR A 107 2.98 -42.97 39.38
N ALA A 108 2.95 -42.53 40.64
CA ALA A 108 2.43 -43.33 41.76
C ALA A 108 0.93 -43.69 41.61
N ALA A 109 0.17 -42.90 40.87
CA ALA A 109 -1.24 -43.14 40.54
C ALA A 109 -1.46 -43.95 39.24
N GLY A 110 -0.40 -44.24 38.46
CA GLY A 110 -0.51 -44.85 37.12
C GLY A 110 -1.18 -43.97 36.06
N ASP A 111 -1.32 -42.66 36.29
CA ASP A 111 -1.94 -41.71 35.36
C ASP A 111 -0.93 -41.27 34.27
N TRP A 112 -0.65 -42.17 33.33
CA TRP A 112 0.23 -41.90 32.20
C TRP A 112 -0.21 -40.68 31.35
N PRO A 113 -1.51 -40.43 31.09
CA PRO A 113 -1.96 -39.18 30.45
C PRO A 113 -1.64 -37.92 31.27
N GLY A 114 -1.80 -37.96 32.60
CA GLY A 114 -1.41 -36.88 33.51
C GLY A 114 0.09 -36.64 33.53
N TYR A 115 0.88 -37.71 33.62
CA TYR A 115 2.34 -37.68 33.55
C TYR A 115 2.81 -37.05 32.24
N GLY A 116 2.25 -37.49 31.10
CA GLY A 116 2.57 -36.93 29.78
C GLY A 116 2.24 -35.45 29.63
N ARG A 117 1.14 -34.95 30.23
CA ARG A 117 0.81 -33.52 30.26
C ARG A 117 1.83 -32.71 31.09
N ALA A 118 2.19 -33.20 32.27
CA ALA A 118 3.18 -32.54 33.13
C ALA A 118 4.57 -32.50 32.47
N LEU A 119 4.98 -33.58 31.81
CA LEU A 119 6.24 -33.65 31.06
C LEU A 119 6.24 -32.68 29.86
N ARG A 120 5.12 -32.58 29.13
CA ARG A 120 4.99 -31.64 28.02
C ARG A 120 5.06 -30.18 28.47
N GLN A 121 4.46 -29.84 29.62
CA GLN A 121 4.63 -28.51 30.22
C GLN A 121 6.07 -28.22 30.63
N LEU A 122 6.83 -29.22 31.10
CA LEU A 122 8.25 -29.08 31.40
C LEU A 122 9.07 -28.79 30.16
N ILE A 123 8.83 -29.54 29.07
CA ILE A 123 9.49 -29.33 27.77
C ILE A 123 9.12 -27.95 27.20
N ASP A 124 7.84 -27.61 27.13
CA ASP A 124 7.38 -26.35 26.54
C ASP A 124 7.84 -25.11 27.33
N LYS A 125 7.98 -25.21 28.67
CA LYS A 125 8.36 -24.07 29.52
C LYS A 125 9.87 -23.88 29.69
N TYR A 126 10.67 -24.95 29.67
CA TYR A 126 12.10 -24.89 30.00
C TYR A 126 13.06 -25.47 28.94
N ILE A 127 12.57 -26.15 27.91
CA ILE A 127 13.41 -26.80 26.88
C ILE A 127 13.25 -26.15 25.49
N ARG A 128 12.26 -25.26 25.30
CA ARG A 128 11.99 -24.55 24.03
C ARG A 128 13.06 -23.54 23.54
N THR A 129 14.21 -23.47 24.18
CA THR A 129 15.39 -22.71 23.73
C THR A 129 16.61 -23.60 23.54
N ILE A 130 16.41 -24.83 23.06
CA ILE A 130 17.42 -25.47 22.21
C ILE A 130 17.07 -25.11 20.78
N ASP A 131 17.81 -24.12 20.28
CA ASP A 131 17.87 -23.78 18.87
C ASP A 131 18.21 -25.05 18.07
N THR A 132 17.39 -25.42 17.08
CA THR A 132 17.63 -26.67 16.31
C THR A 132 18.67 -26.46 15.21
N GLY A 133 19.81 -25.88 15.60
CA GLY A 133 21.08 -25.91 14.89
C GLY A 133 22.05 -26.91 15.54
N ASP A 134 22.82 -27.61 14.72
CA ASP A 134 24.08 -28.29 15.09
C ASP A 134 24.07 -29.41 16.15
N SER A 135 23.00 -30.22 16.27
CA SER A 135 23.08 -31.48 17.05
C SER A 135 22.37 -32.71 16.45
N LEU A 136 22.38 -32.85 15.13
CA LEU A 136 22.01 -34.09 14.41
C LEU A 136 23.15 -34.63 13.52
N ALA A 137 24.38 -34.17 13.75
CA ALA A 137 25.57 -34.52 12.96
C ALA A 137 26.31 -35.78 13.45
N GLU A 138 25.98 -36.33 14.62
CA GLU A 138 26.55 -37.60 15.09
C GLU A 138 25.84 -38.78 14.41
N GLY A 139 26.30 -39.12 13.19
CA GLY A 139 25.94 -40.35 12.47
C GLY A 139 25.16 -40.18 11.17
N ARG A 140 24.83 -38.96 10.74
CA ARG A 140 24.25 -38.71 9.40
C ARG A 140 25.33 -38.34 8.40
N THR A 141 25.28 -38.94 7.21
CA THR A 141 26.13 -38.53 6.09
C THR A 141 25.63 -37.21 5.48
N GLU A 142 26.54 -36.42 4.89
CA GLU A 142 26.19 -35.18 4.16
C GLU A 142 25.15 -35.43 3.06
N ALA A 143 25.22 -36.60 2.41
CA ALA A 143 24.25 -37.05 1.42
C ALA A 143 22.82 -37.23 1.98
N GLU A 144 22.66 -37.62 3.24
CA GLU A 144 21.35 -37.74 3.90
C GLU A 144 20.80 -36.37 4.32
N GLN A 145 21.67 -35.44 4.72
CA GLN A 145 21.30 -34.05 4.98
C GLN A 145 20.83 -33.37 3.68
N LEU A 146 21.60 -33.51 2.59
CA LEU A 146 21.24 -32.98 1.28
C LEU A 146 19.92 -33.57 0.74
N ARG A 147 19.71 -34.88 0.90
CA ARG A 147 18.44 -35.55 0.57
C ARG A 147 17.26 -34.95 1.33
N ASP A 148 17.40 -34.71 2.63
CA ASP A 148 16.32 -34.19 3.47
C ASP A 148 16.01 -32.71 3.13
N LEU A 149 17.03 -31.91 2.81
CA LEU A 149 16.89 -30.54 2.31
C LEU A 149 16.21 -30.50 0.93
N LEU A 150 16.67 -31.31 -0.03
CA LEU A 150 16.11 -31.39 -1.38
C LEU A 150 14.65 -31.87 -1.35
N ARG A 151 14.33 -32.85 -0.49
CA ARG A 151 12.96 -33.29 -0.23
C ARG A 151 12.07 -32.15 0.28
N HIS A 152 12.58 -31.30 1.19
CA HIS A 152 11.83 -30.16 1.70
C HIS A 152 11.62 -29.10 0.60
N ALA A 153 12.66 -28.78 -0.17
CA ALA A 153 12.60 -27.83 -1.27
C ALA A 153 11.58 -28.27 -2.34
N LEU A 154 11.60 -29.53 -2.77
CA LEU A 154 10.67 -30.05 -3.77
C LEU A 154 9.25 -30.22 -3.23
N GLY A 155 9.10 -30.91 -2.10
CA GLY A 155 7.80 -31.34 -1.59
C GLY A 155 6.97 -30.25 -0.90
N ASN A 156 7.62 -29.21 -0.38
CA ASN A 156 6.96 -28.07 0.28
C ASN A 156 7.06 -26.80 -0.56
N ALA A 157 8.27 -26.30 -0.82
CA ALA A 157 8.45 -24.98 -1.44
C ALA A 157 8.02 -24.99 -2.91
N LEU A 158 8.58 -25.90 -3.73
CA LEU A 158 8.30 -25.98 -5.16
C LEU A 158 6.85 -26.39 -5.44
N ALA A 159 6.34 -27.42 -4.74
CA ALA A 159 4.94 -27.82 -4.85
C ALA A 159 3.95 -26.69 -4.46
N THR A 160 4.31 -25.81 -3.53
CA THR A 160 3.49 -24.64 -3.17
C THR A 160 3.52 -23.56 -4.26
N LEU A 161 4.68 -23.30 -4.88
CA LEU A 161 4.80 -22.37 -6.00
C LEU A 161 4.07 -22.88 -7.26
N LEU A 162 4.04 -24.20 -7.47
CA LEU A 162 3.40 -24.86 -8.60
C LEU A 162 1.89 -25.13 -8.41
N GLN A 163 1.23 -24.56 -7.39
CA GLN A 163 -0.21 -24.76 -7.16
C GLN A 163 -1.11 -24.42 -8.37
N ARG A 164 -0.64 -23.55 -9.29
CA ARG A 164 -1.33 -23.23 -10.55
C ARG A 164 -1.13 -24.25 -11.69
N SER A 165 -0.31 -25.28 -11.48
CA SER A 165 -0.03 -26.37 -12.41
C SER A 165 -0.01 -27.71 -11.65
N PRO A 166 -1.20 -28.31 -11.39
CA PRO A 166 -1.33 -29.44 -10.47
C PRO A 166 -0.47 -30.65 -10.87
N GLU A 167 -0.32 -30.92 -12.17
CA GLU A 167 0.53 -31.99 -12.72
C GLU A 167 2.00 -31.87 -12.28
N LEU A 168 2.56 -30.65 -12.33
CA LEU A 168 3.95 -30.39 -11.96
C LEU A 168 4.13 -30.34 -10.43
N ALA A 169 3.11 -29.90 -9.70
CA ALA A 169 3.11 -29.95 -8.24
C ALA A 169 3.06 -31.40 -7.71
N GLU A 170 2.25 -32.27 -8.35
CA GLU A 170 2.16 -33.69 -8.03
C GLU A 170 3.47 -34.42 -8.37
N GLU A 171 4.12 -34.11 -9.50
CA GLU A 171 5.44 -34.67 -9.84
C GLU A 171 6.53 -34.22 -8.86
N ALA A 172 6.56 -32.93 -8.47
CA ALA A 172 7.48 -32.42 -7.44
C ALA A 172 7.30 -33.12 -6.09
N GLN A 173 6.05 -33.38 -5.69
CA GLN A 173 5.72 -34.05 -4.43
C GLN A 173 5.96 -35.58 -4.50
N THR A 174 5.83 -36.17 -5.68
CA THR A 174 6.20 -37.57 -5.97
C THR A 174 7.72 -37.75 -5.94
N LEU A 175 8.49 -36.81 -6.51
CA LEU A 175 9.94 -36.79 -6.44
C LEU A 175 10.45 -36.63 -5.01
N ALA A 176 9.85 -35.74 -4.22
CA ALA A 176 10.15 -35.62 -2.79
C ALA A 176 9.85 -36.93 -2.03
N SER A 177 8.75 -37.61 -2.38
CA SER A 177 8.38 -38.90 -1.78
C SER A 177 9.33 -40.03 -2.18
N ALA A 178 9.85 -40.03 -3.41
CA ALA A 178 10.84 -40.99 -3.87
C ALA A 178 12.22 -40.73 -3.22
N LEU A 179 12.65 -39.46 -3.15
CA LEU A 179 13.88 -39.05 -2.44
C LEU A 179 13.87 -39.46 -0.97
N ARG A 180 12.72 -39.47 -0.28
CA ARG A 180 12.59 -39.93 1.11
C ARG A 180 13.13 -41.35 1.34
N HIS A 181 13.04 -42.21 0.32
CA HIS A 181 13.44 -43.62 0.40
C HIS A 181 14.86 -43.87 -0.10
N TRP A 182 15.50 -42.88 -0.74
CA TRP A 182 16.87 -42.99 -1.24
C TRP A 182 17.91 -42.98 -0.10
N ARG A 183 19.00 -43.74 -0.30
CA ARG A 183 20.13 -43.88 0.63
C ARG A 183 21.46 -43.81 -0.13
N PRO A 184 22.55 -43.36 0.51
CA PRO A 184 23.89 -43.40 -0.08
C PRO A 184 24.23 -44.77 -0.66
N GLY A 185 24.90 -44.79 -1.81
CA GLY A 185 25.28 -46.01 -2.54
C GLY A 185 24.18 -46.63 -3.43
N HIS A 186 22.97 -46.07 -3.47
CA HIS A 186 21.93 -46.46 -4.45
C HIS A 186 21.97 -45.53 -5.68
N GLU A 187 21.66 -46.07 -6.86
CA GLU A 187 21.65 -45.30 -8.10
C GLU A 187 20.69 -44.09 -8.03
N LEU A 188 21.17 -42.92 -8.49
CA LEU A 188 20.39 -41.67 -8.51
C LEU A 188 19.78 -41.38 -9.90
N ILE A 189 20.19 -42.12 -10.94
CA ILE A 189 19.98 -41.79 -12.36
C ILE A 189 18.50 -41.52 -12.68
N THR A 190 17.58 -42.36 -12.19
CA THR A 190 16.13 -42.20 -12.44
C THR A 190 15.54 -40.96 -11.73
N LEU A 191 16.05 -40.61 -10.54
CA LEU A 191 15.64 -39.40 -9.83
C LEU A 191 16.20 -38.15 -10.51
N GLU A 192 17.45 -38.22 -10.97
CA GLU A 192 18.10 -37.14 -11.72
C GLU A 192 17.37 -36.84 -13.03
N GLN A 193 17.04 -37.87 -13.82
CA GLN A 193 16.29 -37.71 -15.08
C GLN A 193 14.94 -37.03 -14.87
N ARG A 194 14.15 -37.50 -13.90
CA ARG A 194 12.85 -36.90 -13.57
C ARG A 194 12.97 -35.48 -13.02
N LEU A 195 13.99 -35.19 -12.20
CA LEU A 195 14.22 -33.84 -11.68
C LEU A 195 14.64 -32.86 -12.79
N ARG A 196 15.45 -33.30 -13.75
CA ARG A 196 15.82 -32.52 -14.95
C ARG A 196 14.58 -32.25 -15.83
N GLU A 197 13.75 -33.26 -16.08
CA GLU A 197 12.50 -33.12 -16.84
C GLU A 197 11.53 -32.13 -16.16
N LEU A 198 11.28 -32.30 -14.86
CA LEU A 198 10.45 -31.37 -14.08
C LEU A 198 10.99 -29.93 -14.17
N SER A 199 12.31 -29.76 -14.04
CA SER A 199 12.96 -28.45 -14.12
C SER A 199 12.81 -27.82 -15.52
N HIS A 200 12.86 -28.63 -16.58
CA HIS A 200 12.65 -28.18 -17.95
C HIS A 200 11.19 -27.74 -18.19
N GLN A 201 10.21 -28.52 -17.75
CA GLN A 201 8.79 -28.18 -17.91
C GLN A 201 8.37 -26.96 -17.07
N ILE A 202 8.97 -26.75 -15.89
CA ILE A 202 8.79 -25.53 -15.11
C ILE A 202 9.35 -24.31 -15.86
N GLY A 203 10.52 -24.45 -16.51
CA GLY A 203 11.10 -23.41 -17.35
C GLY A 203 10.17 -22.99 -18.49
N LEU A 204 9.70 -23.96 -19.29
CA LEU A 204 8.77 -23.72 -20.40
C LEU A 204 7.49 -23.01 -19.94
N ARG A 205 6.84 -23.47 -18.86
CA ARG A 205 5.61 -22.81 -18.35
C ARG A 205 5.88 -21.43 -17.72
N ALA A 206 7.09 -21.15 -17.26
CA ALA A 206 7.47 -19.82 -16.79
C ALA A 206 7.66 -18.84 -17.97
N GLU A 207 8.21 -19.32 -19.10
CA GLU A 207 8.30 -18.56 -20.35
C GLU A 207 6.89 -18.28 -20.92
N ASP A 208 6.03 -19.30 -21.05
CA ASP A 208 4.63 -19.14 -21.50
C ASP A 208 3.86 -18.11 -20.65
N ALA A 209 4.00 -18.16 -19.32
CA ALA A 209 3.31 -17.24 -18.41
C ALA A 209 3.83 -15.80 -18.55
N SER A 210 5.14 -15.63 -18.79
CA SER A 210 5.76 -14.32 -19.06
C SER A 210 5.30 -13.75 -20.40
N GLU A 211 5.21 -14.59 -21.44
CA GLU A 211 4.68 -14.16 -22.75
C GLU A 211 3.22 -13.75 -22.67
N GLN A 212 2.36 -14.55 -22.02
CA GLN A 212 0.96 -14.19 -21.79
C GLN A 212 0.81 -12.89 -21.01
N GLN A 213 1.65 -12.66 -20.00
CA GLN A 213 1.66 -11.41 -19.24
C GLN A 213 2.06 -10.24 -20.15
N ASN A 214 3.14 -10.36 -20.93
CA ASN A 214 3.57 -9.32 -21.88
C ASN A 214 2.51 -9.01 -22.94
N LEU A 215 1.80 -10.02 -23.47
CA LEU A 215 0.70 -9.84 -24.41
C LEU A 215 -0.49 -9.11 -23.79
N LEU A 216 -0.85 -9.41 -22.54
CA LEU A 216 -1.89 -8.69 -21.80
C LEU A 216 -1.50 -7.24 -21.53
N LEU A 217 -0.22 -6.98 -21.21
CA LEU A 217 0.28 -5.61 -21.05
C LEU A 217 0.23 -4.83 -22.37
N GLY A 218 0.68 -5.42 -23.49
CA GLY A 218 0.60 -4.79 -24.81
C GLY A 218 -0.84 -4.50 -25.27
N LEU A 219 -1.79 -5.38 -24.95
CA LEU A 219 -3.21 -5.17 -25.25
C LEU A 219 -3.80 -4.03 -24.38
N PHE A 220 -3.39 -3.95 -23.12
CA PHE A 220 -3.75 -2.83 -22.24
C PHE A 220 -3.15 -1.51 -22.70
N ASP A 221 -1.91 -1.54 -23.20
CA ASP A 221 -1.18 -0.39 -23.73
C ASP A 221 -1.85 0.17 -24.99
N LEU A 222 -2.28 -0.70 -25.91
CA LEU A 222 -3.10 -0.34 -27.08
C LEU A 222 -4.45 0.29 -26.70
N LEU A 223 -5.11 -0.18 -25.65
CA LEU A 223 -6.35 0.41 -25.14
C LEU A 223 -6.11 1.82 -24.57
N LEU A 224 -5.01 2.01 -23.84
CA LEU A 224 -4.60 3.31 -23.32
C LEU A 224 -4.23 4.29 -24.44
N GLU A 225 -3.55 3.84 -25.49
CA GLU A 225 -3.18 4.63 -26.65
C GLU A 225 -4.43 5.09 -27.43
N ASN A 226 -5.38 4.19 -27.68
CA ASN A 226 -6.65 4.52 -28.34
C ASN A 226 -7.47 5.55 -27.54
N VAL A 227 -7.49 5.45 -26.21
CA VAL A 227 -8.13 6.46 -25.35
C VAL A 227 -7.33 7.78 -25.36
N GLY A 228 -6.01 7.72 -25.50
CA GLY A 228 -5.12 8.88 -25.64
C GLY A 228 -5.38 9.69 -26.91
N GLU A 229 -5.48 9.05 -28.07
CA GLU A 229 -5.78 9.71 -29.36
C GLU A 229 -7.18 10.37 -29.40
N LEU A 230 -8.10 9.90 -28.56
CA LEU A 230 -9.46 10.45 -28.42
C LEU A 230 -9.54 11.72 -27.55
N LEU A 231 -8.40 12.23 -27.06
CA LEU A 231 -8.30 13.38 -26.15
C LEU A 231 -7.40 14.46 -26.78
N ASP A 232 -7.81 15.73 -26.69
CA ASP A 232 -6.98 16.86 -27.13
C ASP A 232 -5.61 16.89 -26.43
N ASP A 233 -4.55 17.31 -27.14
CA ASP A 233 -3.13 17.38 -26.69
C ASP A 233 -2.85 18.21 -25.42
N ARG A 234 -3.86 18.87 -24.85
CA ARG A 234 -3.79 19.64 -23.60
C ARG A 234 -4.58 18.99 -22.45
N SER A 235 -5.10 17.79 -22.67
CA SER A 235 -5.91 17.07 -21.68
C SER A 235 -5.03 16.49 -20.58
N TRP A 236 -5.29 16.89 -19.33
CA TRP A 236 -4.62 16.37 -18.13
C TRP A 236 -4.66 14.84 -18.02
N LEU A 237 -5.63 14.19 -18.68
CA LEU A 237 -5.79 12.74 -18.80
C LEU A 237 -4.60 12.07 -19.51
N GLN A 238 -3.99 12.73 -20.49
CA GLN A 238 -2.87 12.18 -21.27
C GLN A 238 -1.65 11.94 -20.38
N GLY A 239 -1.39 12.84 -19.42
CA GLY A 239 -0.37 12.66 -18.39
C GLY A 239 -0.66 11.51 -17.43
N GLN A 240 -1.92 11.31 -17.04
CA GLN A 240 -2.30 10.16 -16.18
C GLN A 240 -2.21 8.82 -16.92
N ILE A 241 -2.56 8.80 -18.21
CA ILE A 241 -2.37 7.63 -19.08
C ILE A 241 -0.87 7.28 -19.16
N SER A 242 -0.01 8.28 -19.36
CA SER A 242 1.46 8.10 -19.35
C SER A 242 1.98 7.51 -18.03
N VAL A 243 1.52 8.00 -16.88
CA VAL A 243 1.87 7.45 -15.55
C VAL A 243 1.45 5.97 -15.43
N VAL A 244 0.25 5.62 -15.91
CA VAL A 244 -0.20 4.21 -15.90
C VAL A 244 0.63 3.34 -16.85
N ARG A 245 0.98 3.80 -18.06
CA ARG A 245 1.92 3.08 -18.97
C ARG A 245 3.27 2.86 -18.28
N GLN A 246 3.82 3.86 -17.60
CA GLN A 246 5.12 3.78 -16.93
C GLN A 246 5.13 2.84 -15.72
N LEU A 247 4.05 2.79 -14.94
CA LEU A 247 3.89 1.83 -13.84
C LEU A 247 3.78 0.38 -14.32
N ILE A 248 3.28 0.17 -15.53
CA ILE A 248 3.06 -1.16 -16.13
C ILE A 248 4.28 -1.66 -16.90
N ALA A 249 5.15 -0.77 -17.38
CA ALA A 249 6.40 -1.13 -18.06
C ALA A 249 7.49 -1.72 -17.14
N GLY A 250 7.30 -1.69 -15.81
CA GLY A 250 8.22 -2.23 -14.82
C GLY A 250 7.91 -3.67 -14.37
N PRO A 251 8.72 -4.26 -13.47
CA PRO A 251 8.40 -5.53 -12.84
C PRO A 251 7.10 -5.40 -12.05
N MET A 252 6.06 -6.11 -12.49
CA MET A 252 4.71 -6.05 -11.93
C MET A 252 4.64 -6.60 -10.49
N ASP A 253 4.81 -5.73 -9.51
CA ASP A 253 4.54 -6.01 -8.10
C ASP A 253 3.13 -5.54 -7.68
N VAL A 254 2.71 -5.97 -6.48
CA VAL A 254 1.36 -5.67 -5.97
C VAL A 254 1.18 -4.18 -5.70
N GLY A 255 2.25 -3.47 -5.33
CA GLY A 255 2.24 -2.02 -5.07
C GLY A 255 1.97 -1.21 -6.33
N SER A 256 2.68 -1.49 -7.41
CA SER A 256 2.56 -0.82 -8.70
C SER A 256 1.17 -1.03 -9.32
N ILE A 257 0.61 -2.24 -9.20
CA ILE A 257 -0.76 -2.56 -9.65
C ILE A 257 -1.80 -1.80 -8.83
N GLU A 258 -1.65 -1.72 -7.51
CA GLU A 258 -2.56 -0.95 -6.64
C GLU A 258 -2.48 0.56 -6.92
N GLN A 259 -1.27 1.08 -7.17
CA GLN A 259 -1.07 2.48 -7.56
C GLN A 259 -1.73 2.79 -8.90
N ALA A 260 -1.50 1.97 -9.94
CA ALA A 260 -2.16 2.11 -11.24
C ALA A 260 -3.70 2.03 -11.13
N ARG A 261 -4.22 1.14 -10.28
CA ARG A 261 -5.65 1.02 -9.98
C ARG A 261 -6.22 2.28 -9.29
N GLY A 262 -5.45 2.90 -8.39
CA GLY A 262 -5.78 4.18 -7.77
C GLY A 262 -5.88 5.30 -8.80
N THR A 263 -4.83 5.45 -9.62
CA THR A 263 -4.76 6.45 -10.71
C THR A 263 -5.94 6.31 -11.69
N LEU A 264 -6.26 5.09 -12.13
CA LEU A 264 -7.39 4.83 -13.02
C LEU A 264 -8.75 5.19 -12.40
N ARG A 265 -8.95 4.97 -11.10
CA ARG A 265 -10.19 5.38 -10.41
C ARG A 265 -10.35 6.90 -10.40
N GLU A 266 -9.26 7.64 -10.19
CA GLU A 266 -9.27 9.10 -10.24
C GLU A 266 -9.58 9.63 -11.65
N VAL A 267 -8.98 9.01 -12.67
CA VAL A 267 -9.27 9.24 -14.10
C VAL A 267 -10.75 9.05 -14.42
N ILE A 268 -11.34 7.92 -14.03
CA ILE A 268 -12.76 7.60 -14.26
C ILE A 268 -13.67 8.61 -13.56
N TYR A 269 -13.37 8.96 -12.30
CA TYR A 269 -14.16 9.92 -11.53
C TYR A 269 -14.17 11.33 -12.18
N LYS A 270 -12.99 11.83 -12.57
CA LYS A 270 -12.85 13.14 -13.21
C LYS A 270 -13.43 13.17 -14.64
N GLN A 271 -13.35 12.08 -15.40
CA GLN A 271 -14.09 11.96 -16.67
C GLN A 271 -15.61 12.04 -16.46
N GLY A 272 -16.13 11.41 -15.41
CA GLY A 272 -17.56 11.48 -15.05
C GLY A 272 -18.02 12.91 -14.81
N LEU A 273 -17.29 13.66 -13.99
CA LEU A 273 -17.52 15.08 -13.72
C LEU A 273 -17.51 15.93 -15.00
N LEU A 274 -16.48 15.78 -15.85
CA LEU A 274 -16.34 16.56 -17.08
C LEU A 274 -17.48 16.27 -18.07
N LYS A 275 -17.84 15.00 -18.24
CA LYS A 275 -18.93 14.56 -19.12
C LYS A 275 -20.28 15.09 -18.65
N GLN A 276 -20.52 15.12 -17.34
CA GLN A 276 -21.72 15.71 -16.77
C GLN A 276 -21.76 17.23 -16.98
N GLY A 277 -20.67 17.95 -16.67
CA GLY A 277 -20.60 19.40 -16.89
C GLY A 277 -20.83 19.82 -18.35
N ILE A 278 -20.28 19.08 -19.32
CA ILE A 278 -20.52 19.31 -20.75
C ILE A 278 -22.00 19.04 -21.12
N ALA A 279 -22.62 17.99 -20.57
CA ALA A 279 -24.02 17.67 -20.82
C ALA A 279 -24.97 18.73 -20.23
N ASP A 280 -24.71 19.18 -19.01
CA ASP A 280 -25.48 20.20 -18.31
C ASP A 280 -25.36 21.55 -19.05
N SER A 281 -24.14 21.97 -19.37
CA SER A 281 -23.89 23.22 -20.11
C SER A 281 -24.50 23.21 -21.53
N LYS A 282 -24.47 22.06 -22.23
CA LYS A 282 -25.12 21.90 -23.54
C LYS A 282 -26.65 21.94 -23.45
N THR A 283 -27.22 21.49 -22.32
CA THR A 283 -28.66 21.54 -22.08
C THR A 283 -29.11 22.96 -21.77
N ALA A 284 -28.45 23.64 -20.83
CA ALA A 284 -28.70 25.04 -20.50
C ALA A 284 -28.56 25.96 -21.72
N MET A 285 -27.53 25.79 -22.55
CA MET A 285 -27.32 26.60 -23.75
C MET A 285 -28.40 26.33 -24.82
N ARG A 286 -28.90 25.09 -24.94
CA ARG A 286 -30.04 24.79 -25.83
C ARG A 286 -31.31 25.46 -25.34
N GLU A 287 -31.64 25.36 -24.06
CA GLU A 287 -32.84 25.98 -23.48
C GLU A 287 -32.81 27.51 -23.61
N MET A 288 -31.65 28.12 -23.37
CA MET A 288 -31.43 29.55 -23.57
C MET A 288 -31.62 29.95 -25.05
N MET A 289 -31.06 29.19 -26.00
CA MET A 289 -31.23 29.47 -27.43
C MET A 289 -32.69 29.32 -27.90
N VAL A 290 -33.41 28.29 -27.44
CA VAL A 290 -34.83 28.10 -27.79
C VAL A 290 -35.67 29.25 -27.25
N SER A 291 -35.50 29.62 -25.97
CA SER A 291 -36.19 30.77 -25.36
C SER A 291 -35.86 32.09 -26.08
N PHE A 292 -34.62 32.27 -26.56
CA PHE A 292 -34.23 33.46 -27.32
C PHE A 292 -34.86 33.51 -28.72
N VAL A 293 -34.93 32.38 -29.43
CA VAL A 293 -35.53 32.30 -30.78
C VAL A 293 -37.04 32.54 -30.73
N ASP A 294 -37.78 31.87 -29.82
CA ASP A 294 -39.23 32.07 -29.67
C ASP A 294 -39.59 33.54 -29.35
N ARG A 295 -38.74 34.21 -28.55
CA ARG A 295 -38.94 35.63 -28.20
C ARG A 295 -38.58 36.58 -29.33
N LEU A 296 -37.56 36.27 -30.15
CA LEU A 296 -37.27 37.02 -31.38
C LEU A 296 -38.40 36.91 -32.39
N ASP A 297 -39.00 35.72 -32.55
CA ASP A 297 -40.14 35.50 -33.45
C ASP A 297 -41.38 36.31 -33.01
N GLY A 298 -41.69 36.29 -31.70
CA GLY A 298 -42.73 37.14 -31.12
C GLY A 298 -42.47 38.64 -31.28
N MET A 299 -41.21 39.08 -31.12
CA MET A 299 -40.84 40.50 -31.29
C MET A 299 -40.89 40.92 -32.77
N ALA A 300 -40.44 40.08 -33.69
CA ALA A 300 -40.51 40.33 -35.14
C ALA A 300 -41.97 40.45 -35.61
N THR A 301 -42.84 39.53 -35.15
CA THR A 301 -44.28 39.55 -35.45
C THR A 301 -44.94 40.82 -34.91
N SER A 302 -44.75 41.14 -33.62
CA SER A 302 -45.32 42.35 -32.99
C SER A 302 -44.82 43.65 -33.63
N THR A 303 -43.56 43.69 -34.10
CA THR A 303 -43.01 44.87 -34.80
C THR A 303 -43.56 45.00 -36.22
N GLY A 304 -43.77 43.88 -36.92
CA GLY A 304 -44.43 43.84 -38.22
C GLY A 304 -45.88 44.35 -38.14
N GLU A 305 -46.66 43.82 -37.20
CA GLU A 305 -48.03 44.28 -36.97
C GLU A 305 -48.11 45.77 -36.65
N TYR A 306 -47.19 46.30 -35.84
CA TYR A 306 -47.14 47.75 -35.58
C TYR A 306 -46.82 48.55 -36.85
N HIS A 307 -45.91 48.07 -37.70
CA HIS A 307 -45.59 48.73 -38.96
C HIS A 307 -46.80 48.78 -39.90
N ASP A 308 -47.56 47.68 -39.99
CA ASP A 308 -48.81 47.60 -40.76
C ASP A 308 -49.90 48.54 -40.19
N ARG A 309 -50.04 48.61 -38.86
CA ARG A 309 -50.98 49.55 -38.21
C ARG A 309 -50.57 51.01 -38.44
N VAL A 310 -49.29 51.36 -38.35
CA VAL A 310 -48.77 52.71 -38.69
C VAL A 310 -49.05 53.10 -40.15
N ALA A 311 -48.87 52.17 -41.09
CA ALA A 311 -49.25 52.39 -42.49
C ALA A 311 -50.76 52.62 -42.65
N GLY A 312 -51.59 51.83 -41.94
CA GLY A 312 -53.04 52.00 -41.89
C GLY A 312 -53.49 53.35 -41.31
N TYR A 313 -52.84 53.82 -40.23
CA TYR A 313 -53.12 55.13 -39.64
C TYR A 313 -52.79 56.27 -40.61
N SER A 314 -51.70 56.18 -41.38
CA SER A 314 -51.34 57.18 -42.40
C SER A 314 -52.45 57.36 -43.45
N GLN A 315 -53.04 56.26 -43.93
CA GLN A 315 -54.17 56.29 -44.86
C GLN A 315 -55.45 56.83 -44.20
N ALA A 316 -55.78 56.35 -43.00
CA ALA A 316 -56.98 56.76 -42.26
C ALA A 316 -56.98 58.27 -41.88
N ILE A 317 -55.80 58.84 -41.62
CA ILE A 317 -55.61 60.28 -41.39
C ILE A 317 -55.91 61.09 -42.66
N GLY A 318 -55.56 60.57 -43.84
CA GLY A 318 -55.87 61.21 -45.14
C GLY A 318 -57.36 61.19 -45.50
N ASP A 319 -58.07 60.14 -45.09
CA ASP A 319 -59.52 59.96 -45.36
C ASP A 319 -60.44 60.56 -44.27
N ALA A 320 -59.87 61.11 -43.20
CA ALA A 320 -60.62 61.64 -42.04
C ALA A 320 -61.43 62.89 -42.39
N ARG A 321 -62.71 62.92 -41.97
CA ARG A 321 -63.68 63.98 -42.33
C ARG A 321 -63.96 64.98 -41.22
N SER A 322 -63.45 64.76 -40.01
CA SER A 322 -63.66 65.66 -38.88
C SER A 322 -62.48 65.67 -37.91
N ILE A 323 -62.34 66.79 -37.16
CA ILE A 323 -61.32 66.93 -36.11
C ILE A 323 -61.48 65.87 -35.00
N PRO A 324 -62.71 65.50 -34.55
CA PRO A 324 -62.91 64.36 -33.66
C PRO A 324 -62.33 63.03 -34.16
N ASP A 325 -62.46 62.71 -35.45
CA ASP A 325 -61.91 61.47 -36.02
C ASP A 325 -60.37 61.49 -35.99
N LEU A 326 -59.78 62.63 -36.37
CA LEU A 326 -58.33 62.85 -36.33
C LEU A 326 -57.77 62.71 -34.90
N ASN A 327 -58.51 63.21 -33.90
CA ASN A 327 -58.10 63.16 -32.50
C ASN A 327 -58.18 61.73 -31.93
N ARG A 328 -59.13 60.90 -32.38
CA ARG A 328 -59.17 59.46 -32.06
C ARG A 328 -57.98 58.74 -32.69
N LEU A 329 -57.72 58.94 -33.98
CA LEU A 329 -56.58 58.32 -34.67
C LEU A 329 -55.23 58.69 -34.03
N LEU A 330 -55.07 59.93 -33.58
CA LEU A 330 -53.89 60.35 -32.81
C LEU A 330 -53.78 59.66 -31.45
N GLN A 331 -54.89 59.43 -30.74
CA GLN A 331 -54.89 58.66 -29.49
C GLN A 331 -54.49 57.19 -29.73
N ASP A 332 -55.04 56.58 -30.78
CA ASP A 332 -54.73 55.20 -31.14
C ASP A 332 -53.23 55.04 -31.49
N VAL A 333 -52.68 55.93 -32.31
CA VAL A 333 -51.23 55.95 -32.65
C VAL A 333 -50.38 56.11 -31.39
N LEU A 334 -50.70 57.06 -30.50
CA LEU A 334 -49.93 57.30 -29.27
C LEU A 334 -49.97 56.10 -28.32
N GLN A 335 -51.11 55.42 -28.22
CA GLN A 335 -51.28 54.23 -27.40
C GLN A 335 -50.46 53.05 -27.95
N ASP A 336 -50.49 52.84 -29.26
CA ASP A 336 -49.71 51.79 -29.93
C ASP A 336 -48.20 52.04 -29.85
N THR A 337 -47.75 53.28 -30.07
CA THR A 337 -46.34 53.66 -29.92
C THR A 337 -45.86 53.45 -28.47
N ALA A 338 -46.69 53.78 -27.47
CA ALA A 338 -46.36 53.51 -26.07
C ALA A 338 -46.25 52.00 -25.77
N GLY A 339 -47.10 51.16 -26.38
CA GLY A 339 -47.03 49.70 -26.29
C GLY A 339 -45.71 49.14 -26.82
N VAL A 340 -45.30 49.56 -28.04
CA VAL A 340 -44.01 49.15 -28.64
C VAL A 340 -42.82 49.65 -27.82
N GLN A 341 -42.88 50.87 -27.30
CA GLN A 341 -41.82 51.42 -26.46
C GLN A 341 -41.67 50.64 -25.13
N ALA A 342 -42.78 50.18 -24.54
CA ALA A 342 -42.76 49.30 -23.37
C ALA A 342 -42.16 47.92 -23.68
N GLN A 343 -42.51 47.31 -24.83
CA GLN A 343 -41.91 46.06 -25.29
C GLN A 343 -40.40 46.19 -25.53
N ALA A 344 -39.95 47.29 -26.17
CA ALA A 344 -38.54 47.55 -26.43
C ALA A 344 -37.72 47.74 -25.14
N LEU A 345 -38.31 48.37 -24.12
CA LEU A 345 -37.69 48.49 -22.79
C LEU A 345 -37.58 47.12 -22.09
N ALA A 346 -38.63 46.30 -22.13
CA ALA A 346 -38.61 44.95 -21.58
C ALA A 346 -37.53 44.07 -22.26
N ALA A 347 -37.44 44.10 -23.59
CA ALA A 347 -36.42 43.36 -24.35
C ALA A 347 -34.99 43.82 -24.02
N ARG A 348 -34.78 45.13 -23.81
CA ARG A 348 -33.48 45.67 -23.38
C ARG A 348 -33.10 45.16 -21.99
N ASP A 349 -34.04 45.18 -21.05
CA ASP A 349 -33.77 44.81 -19.67
C ASP A 349 -33.59 43.27 -19.52
N GLU A 350 -34.22 42.47 -20.39
CA GLU A 350 -33.91 41.04 -20.55
C GLU A 350 -32.53 40.78 -21.17
N LEU A 351 -32.11 41.53 -22.20
CA LEU A 351 -30.74 41.43 -22.73
C LEU A 351 -29.69 41.75 -21.65
N LEU A 352 -29.95 42.74 -20.80
CA LEU A 352 -29.12 43.08 -19.65
C LEU A 352 -29.15 42.02 -18.53
N SER A 353 -30.16 41.14 -18.47
CA SER A 353 -30.19 40.02 -17.52
C SER A 353 -29.45 38.78 -18.07
N ALA A 354 -29.67 38.44 -19.34
CA ALA A 354 -28.97 37.36 -20.03
C ALA A 354 -27.45 37.60 -20.06
N ARG A 355 -27.03 38.84 -20.36
CA ARG A 355 -25.61 39.25 -20.31
C ARG A 355 -25.00 39.02 -18.92
N ARG A 356 -25.70 39.38 -17.84
CA ARG A 356 -25.22 39.16 -16.47
C ARG A 356 -25.09 37.68 -16.14
N GLN A 357 -26.00 36.82 -16.60
CA GLN A 357 -25.88 35.37 -16.43
C GLN A 357 -24.65 34.79 -17.15
N VAL A 358 -24.31 35.31 -18.33
CA VAL A 358 -23.07 34.94 -19.03
C VAL A 358 -21.84 35.39 -18.25
N GLU A 359 -21.80 36.66 -17.81
CA GLU A 359 -20.69 37.21 -17.02
C GLU A 359 -20.51 36.44 -15.67
N GLU A 360 -21.61 36.05 -15.00
CA GLU A 360 -21.57 35.19 -13.80
C GLU A 360 -21.05 33.78 -14.10
N ALA A 361 -21.44 33.18 -15.24
CA ALA A 361 -20.97 31.87 -15.65
C ALA A 361 -19.47 31.88 -16.02
N GLU A 362 -19.00 32.91 -16.73
CA GLU A 362 -17.57 33.12 -17.03
C GLU A 362 -16.75 33.26 -15.75
N HIS A 363 -17.21 34.08 -14.79
CA HIS A 363 -16.57 34.18 -13.47
C HIS A 363 -16.55 32.84 -12.71
N ARG A 364 -17.62 32.04 -12.81
CA ARG A 364 -17.67 30.73 -12.17
C ARG A 364 -16.68 29.76 -12.81
N ILE A 365 -16.59 29.72 -14.13
CA ILE A 365 -15.61 28.92 -14.88
C ILE A 365 -14.19 29.32 -14.47
N ALA A 366 -13.86 30.62 -14.47
CA ALA A 366 -12.54 31.11 -14.06
C ALA A 366 -12.18 30.71 -12.61
N SER A 367 -13.16 30.70 -11.68
CA SER A 367 -12.91 30.20 -10.31
C SER A 367 -12.64 28.70 -10.25
N LEU A 368 -13.33 27.89 -11.07
CA LEU A 368 -13.12 26.44 -11.14
C LEU A 368 -11.80 26.09 -11.84
N GLU A 369 -11.39 26.85 -12.86
CA GLU A 369 -10.07 26.74 -13.49
C GLU A 369 -8.95 27.08 -12.50
N GLN A 370 -9.14 28.12 -11.67
CA GLN A 370 -8.19 28.48 -10.62
C GLN A 370 -8.16 27.44 -9.50
N GLU A 371 -9.30 26.92 -9.03
CA GLU A 371 -9.36 25.80 -8.07
C GLU A 371 -8.68 24.53 -8.63
N LEU A 372 -8.91 24.19 -9.91
CA LEU A 372 -8.22 23.08 -10.58
C LEU A 372 -6.71 23.31 -10.68
N LYS A 373 -6.28 24.55 -10.95
CA LYS A 373 -4.88 24.94 -11.01
C LYS A 373 -4.21 24.94 -9.63
N ASP A 374 -4.94 25.30 -8.58
CA ASP A 374 -4.47 25.25 -7.20
C ASP A 374 -4.42 23.80 -6.68
N VAL A 375 -5.37 22.93 -7.06
CA VAL A 375 -5.30 21.48 -6.84
C VAL A 375 -4.17 20.81 -7.64
N ALA A 376 -3.89 21.28 -8.86
CA ALA A 376 -2.72 20.84 -9.61
C ALA A 376 -1.39 21.36 -9.00
N GLY A 377 -1.39 22.57 -8.45
CA GLY A 377 -0.26 23.18 -7.74
C GLY A 377 0.01 22.57 -6.36
N LEU A 378 -1.03 22.05 -5.70
CA LEU A 378 -0.98 21.34 -4.41
C LEU A 378 -0.19 20.01 -4.46
N VAL A 379 0.25 19.58 -5.64
CA VAL A 379 1.08 18.39 -5.83
C VAL A 379 2.41 18.74 -6.51
N ARG A 380 3.11 19.76 -6.00
CA ARG A 380 4.57 19.94 -6.21
C ARG A 380 5.43 19.40 -5.07
N GLU A 381 4.84 19.23 -3.89
CA GLU A 381 5.52 18.66 -2.70
C GLU A 381 4.98 17.27 -2.34
N ASP A 382 5.79 16.48 -1.65
CA ASP A 382 5.41 15.20 -1.05
C ASP A 382 4.73 15.46 0.30
N GLN A 383 3.48 15.00 0.47
CA GLN A 383 2.67 15.31 1.65
C GLN A 383 3.25 14.75 2.97
N LEU A 384 4.11 13.74 2.91
CA LEU A 384 4.70 13.14 4.10
C LEU A 384 5.89 13.94 4.63
N THR A 385 6.75 14.43 3.74
CA THR A 385 8.08 15.00 4.05
C THR A 385 8.22 16.49 3.74
N GLY A 386 7.35 17.05 2.90
CA GLY A 386 7.49 18.43 2.39
C GLY A 386 8.73 18.66 1.53
N ALA A 387 9.39 17.60 1.03
CA ALA A 387 10.30 17.72 -0.11
C ALA A 387 9.47 17.99 -1.38
N LEU A 388 10.11 18.38 -2.48
CA LEU A 388 9.43 18.29 -3.78
C LEU A 388 9.01 16.83 -4.05
N ASN A 389 7.93 16.61 -4.77
CA ASN A 389 7.67 15.30 -5.36
C ASN A 389 8.28 15.24 -6.77
N ARG A 390 8.17 14.08 -7.43
CA ARG A 390 8.72 13.86 -8.78
C ARG A 390 8.32 14.93 -9.80
N ARG A 391 7.05 15.36 -9.83
CA ARG A 391 6.57 16.43 -10.71
C ARG A 391 7.15 17.80 -10.34
N GLY A 392 7.21 18.11 -9.05
CA GLY A 392 7.85 19.33 -8.55
C GLY A 392 9.33 19.41 -8.90
N PHE A 393 10.02 18.26 -8.95
CA PHE A 393 11.39 18.16 -9.45
C PHE A 393 11.47 18.36 -10.96
N GLU A 394 10.64 17.69 -11.76
CA GLU A 394 10.65 17.79 -13.23
C GLU A 394 10.53 19.25 -13.69
N GLU A 395 9.52 19.96 -13.19
CA GLU A 395 9.29 21.38 -13.50
C GLU A 395 10.43 22.30 -13.00
N LEU A 396 11.16 21.91 -11.95
CA LEU A 396 12.33 22.64 -11.46
C LEU A 396 13.59 22.33 -12.30
N PHE A 397 13.79 21.07 -12.67
CA PHE A 397 14.92 20.61 -13.47
C PHE A 397 14.90 21.30 -14.83
N GLU A 398 13.77 21.33 -15.55
CA GLU A 398 13.64 22.03 -16.83
C GLU A 398 14.03 23.51 -16.72
N ARG A 399 13.59 24.17 -15.65
CA ARG A 399 13.87 25.59 -15.38
C ARG A 399 15.37 25.84 -15.17
N GLU A 400 16.02 25.07 -14.29
CA GLU A 400 17.45 25.22 -14.03
C GLU A 400 18.31 24.71 -15.19
N ALA A 401 17.88 23.68 -15.92
CA ALA A 401 18.52 23.20 -17.15
C ALA A 401 18.54 24.28 -18.25
N THR A 402 17.43 24.98 -18.42
CA THR A 402 17.31 26.13 -19.34
C THR A 402 18.17 27.31 -18.88
N ARG A 403 18.21 27.59 -17.57
CA ARG A 403 19.02 28.66 -16.98
C ARG A 403 20.52 28.38 -17.15
N THR A 404 20.97 27.17 -16.87
CA THR A 404 22.37 26.74 -16.96
C THR A 404 22.88 26.69 -18.40
N GLN A 405 22.06 26.25 -19.36
CA GLN A 405 22.38 26.31 -20.79
C GLN A 405 22.64 27.75 -21.28
N ARG A 406 21.98 28.76 -20.70
CA ARG A 406 22.20 30.19 -21.01
C ARG A 406 23.38 30.83 -20.27
N SER A 407 23.66 30.40 -19.04
CA SER A 407 24.69 30.99 -18.18
C SER A 407 26.05 30.29 -18.25
N GLY A 408 26.11 29.10 -18.85
CA GLY A 408 27.30 28.25 -18.88
C GLY A 408 27.68 27.64 -17.53
N GLN A 409 26.81 27.75 -16.52
CA GLN A 409 27.08 27.22 -15.18
C GLN A 409 26.76 25.72 -15.09
N PRO A 410 27.51 24.93 -14.30
CA PRO A 410 27.26 23.51 -14.14
C PRO A 410 25.99 23.23 -13.33
N LEU A 411 25.27 22.17 -13.70
CA LEU A 411 24.12 21.64 -12.97
C LEU A 411 24.44 20.21 -12.52
N CYS A 412 24.35 19.92 -11.22
CA CYS A 412 24.51 18.56 -10.71
C CYS A 412 23.19 17.99 -10.19
N VAL A 413 23.06 16.67 -10.30
CA VAL A 413 21.98 15.88 -9.72
C VAL A 413 22.61 14.85 -8.79
N ALA A 414 21.98 14.57 -7.65
CA ALA A 414 22.38 13.45 -6.79
C ALA A 414 21.18 12.55 -6.47
N MET A 415 21.33 11.24 -6.66
CA MET A 415 20.37 10.23 -6.20
C MET A 415 20.81 9.74 -4.81
N LEU A 416 19.89 9.66 -3.86
CA LEU A 416 20.08 9.24 -2.48
C LEU A 416 19.07 8.15 -2.13
N ASP A 417 19.49 7.15 -1.36
CA ASP A 417 18.62 6.07 -0.87
C ASP A 417 18.99 5.72 0.58
N LEU A 418 17.96 5.60 1.43
CA LEU A 418 18.14 5.34 2.85
C LEU A 418 18.58 3.90 3.12
N ASP A 419 19.79 3.76 3.70
CA ASP A 419 20.37 2.45 3.97
C ASP A 419 19.50 1.64 4.95
N ASP A 420 19.16 0.40 4.57
CA ASP A 420 18.42 -0.55 5.42
C ASP A 420 17.04 -0.04 5.89
N PHE A 421 16.39 0.85 5.13
CA PHE A 421 15.08 1.43 5.47
C PHE A 421 13.99 0.39 5.70
N ARG A 422 13.99 -0.71 4.94
CA ARG A 422 13.11 -1.87 5.21
C ARG A 422 13.31 -2.42 6.63
N ARG A 423 14.54 -2.60 7.09
CA ARG A 423 14.85 -3.09 8.45
C ARG A 423 14.45 -2.06 9.52
N LEU A 424 14.58 -0.77 9.22
CA LEU A 424 14.09 0.31 10.08
C LEU A 424 12.56 0.21 10.26
N ASN A 425 11.80 0.00 9.18
CA ASN A 425 10.35 -0.25 9.24
C ASN A 425 10.01 -1.56 9.99
N GLU A 426 10.76 -2.63 9.79
CA GLU A 426 10.56 -3.90 10.51
C GLU A 426 10.86 -3.76 12.03
N THR A 427 11.71 -2.81 12.42
CA THR A 427 12.11 -2.58 13.82
C THR A 427 11.24 -1.54 14.55
N HIS A 428 10.82 -0.48 13.86
CA HIS A 428 10.12 0.68 14.44
C HIS A 428 8.73 0.92 13.84
N GLY A 429 8.24 0.00 13.01
CA GLY A 429 6.98 0.15 12.27
C GLY A 429 7.03 1.25 11.21
N HIS A 430 5.93 1.37 10.46
CA HIS A 430 5.79 2.41 9.42
C HIS A 430 5.85 3.84 9.99
N ALA A 431 5.40 4.06 11.24
CA ALA A 431 5.51 5.36 11.90
C ALA A 431 6.98 5.78 12.14
N GLY A 432 7.86 4.82 12.43
CA GLY A 432 9.31 5.04 12.53
C GLY A 432 9.93 5.35 11.16
N GLY A 433 9.51 4.66 10.11
CA GLY A 433 9.89 4.95 8.72
C GLY A 433 9.49 6.36 8.29
N ASP A 434 8.23 6.74 8.50
CA ASP A 434 7.72 8.09 8.24
C ASP A 434 8.51 9.18 8.98
N ALA A 435 8.90 8.91 10.23
CA ALA A 435 9.73 9.82 11.01
C ALA A 435 11.16 9.93 10.45
N ALA A 436 11.76 8.82 9.99
CA ALA A 436 13.08 8.82 9.35
C ALA A 436 13.10 9.56 8.00
N LEU A 437 12.02 9.45 7.21
CA LEU A 437 11.86 10.19 5.95
C LEU A 437 11.76 11.71 6.18
N ARG A 438 10.92 12.14 7.14
CA ARG A 438 10.82 13.56 7.53
C ARG A 438 12.15 14.11 8.03
N HIS A 439 12.78 13.40 8.96
CA HIS A 439 14.09 13.76 9.52
C HIS A 439 15.17 13.91 8.46
N THR A 440 15.19 13.05 7.44
CA THR A 440 16.12 13.15 6.31
C THR A 440 15.94 14.47 5.56
N VAL A 441 14.70 14.85 5.26
CA VAL A 441 14.38 16.10 4.55
C VAL A 441 14.65 17.33 5.41
N ASP A 442 14.35 17.29 6.71
CA ASP A 442 14.65 18.39 7.65
C ASP A 442 16.17 18.61 7.79
N VAL A 443 16.95 17.53 7.91
CA VAL A 443 18.40 17.61 7.92
C VAL A 443 18.93 18.15 6.59
N ALA A 444 18.40 17.69 5.44
CA ALA A 444 18.75 18.21 4.11
C ALA A 444 18.51 19.72 3.99
N LYS A 445 17.28 20.18 4.30
CA LYS A 445 16.90 21.61 4.29
C LYS A 445 17.78 22.48 5.21
N SER A 446 18.37 21.90 6.26
CA SER A 446 19.29 22.62 7.17
C SER A 446 20.77 22.64 6.75
N VAL A 447 21.16 21.90 5.71
CA VAL A 447 22.57 21.68 5.30
C VAL A 447 22.83 22.08 3.84
N LEU A 448 21.80 22.05 3.02
CA LEU A 448 21.79 22.50 1.62
C LEU A 448 21.57 24.02 1.54
N ARG A 449 21.91 24.63 0.40
CA ARG A 449 21.69 26.06 0.12
C ARG A 449 20.22 26.31 -0.26
N THR A 450 19.78 27.56 -0.22
CA THR A 450 18.44 27.97 -0.70
C THR A 450 18.22 27.79 -2.20
N THR A 451 19.30 27.64 -2.97
CA THR A 451 19.29 27.30 -4.41
C THR A 451 19.19 25.81 -4.69
N ASP A 452 19.55 24.99 -3.70
CA ASP A 452 19.57 23.54 -3.80
C ASP A 452 18.15 23.03 -3.48
N ALA A 453 17.71 21.97 -4.15
CA ALA A 453 16.40 21.38 -3.91
C ALA A 453 16.52 19.90 -3.57
N ILE A 454 15.63 19.41 -2.71
CA ILE A 454 15.43 17.99 -2.43
C ILE A 454 14.03 17.58 -2.90
N ALA A 455 13.96 16.46 -3.60
CA ALA A 455 12.75 15.81 -4.05
C ALA A 455 12.70 14.36 -3.58
N ARG A 456 11.50 13.83 -3.38
CA ARG A 456 11.24 12.41 -3.12
C ARG A 456 10.77 11.74 -4.42
N PHE A 457 11.49 10.69 -4.82
CA PHE A 457 11.27 9.98 -6.09
C PHE A 457 10.58 8.63 -5.89
N GLY A 458 10.86 7.97 -4.77
CA GLY A 458 10.30 6.66 -4.42
C GLY A 458 9.94 6.56 -2.93
N GLY A 459 9.80 5.34 -2.43
CA GLY A 459 9.46 5.08 -1.02
C GLY A 459 10.54 5.61 -0.06
N GLU A 460 11.80 5.29 -0.35
CA GLU A 460 12.99 5.61 0.45
C GLU A 460 14.07 6.39 -0.34
N GLU A 461 13.73 6.81 -1.57
CA GLU A 461 14.64 7.43 -2.54
C GLU A 461 14.39 8.94 -2.68
N PHE A 462 15.46 9.71 -2.65
CA PHE A 462 15.46 11.17 -2.81
C PHE A 462 16.42 11.62 -3.91
N VAL A 463 16.05 12.68 -4.63
CA VAL A 463 16.91 13.33 -5.63
C VAL A 463 17.22 14.75 -5.18
N LEU A 464 18.48 15.14 -5.25
CA LEU A 464 18.91 16.54 -5.09
C LEU A 464 19.14 17.18 -6.46
N LEU A 465 18.69 18.43 -6.60
CA LEU A 465 19.14 19.33 -7.66
C LEU A 465 20.11 20.35 -7.07
N LEU A 466 21.28 20.48 -7.68
CA LEU A 466 22.39 21.30 -7.20
C LEU A 466 22.84 22.25 -8.34
N PRO A 467 22.16 23.40 -8.52
CA PRO A 467 22.52 24.40 -9.52
C PRO A 467 23.86 25.07 -9.19
N ASP A 468 24.47 25.67 -10.22
CA ASP A 468 25.68 26.49 -10.12
C ASP A 468 26.81 25.81 -9.31
N SER A 469 26.95 24.49 -9.47
CA SER A 469 27.83 23.64 -8.65
C SER A 469 28.57 22.62 -9.52
N THR A 470 29.90 22.58 -9.43
CA THR A 470 30.73 21.55 -10.08
C THR A 470 30.52 20.18 -9.44
N ILE A 471 30.93 19.09 -10.12
CA ILE A 471 30.84 17.72 -9.58
C ILE A 471 31.51 17.57 -8.20
N PHE A 472 32.63 18.28 -7.97
CA PHE A 472 33.35 18.26 -6.71
C PHE A 472 32.59 18.99 -5.59
N GLU A 473 32.02 20.16 -5.88
CA GLU A 473 31.22 20.93 -4.92
C GLU A 473 29.90 20.23 -4.58
N ALA A 474 29.25 19.64 -5.58
CA ALA A 474 28.05 18.84 -5.42
C ALA A 474 28.34 17.60 -4.54
N SER A 475 29.40 16.85 -4.83
CA SER A 475 29.82 15.72 -4.01
C SER A 475 30.15 16.15 -2.58
N ALA A 476 30.83 17.29 -2.39
CA ALA A 476 31.11 17.83 -1.06
C ALA A 476 29.84 18.26 -0.31
N ALA A 477 28.80 18.74 -1.00
CA ALA A 477 27.49 19.04 -0.40
C ALA A 477 26.75 17.78 0.04
N VAL A 478 26.73 16.73 -0.79
CA VAL A 478 26.09 15.45 -0.47
C VAL A 478 26.83 14.74 0.67
N ILE A 479 28.17 14.76 0.69
CA ILE A 479 28.98 14.23 1.81
C ILE A 479 28.73 15.03 3.11
N ARG A 480 28.52 16.35 3.03
CA ARG A 480 28.16 17.17 4.20
C ARG A 480 26.79 16.77 4.75
N LEU A 481 25.82 16.50 3.88
CA LEU A 481 24.50 15.96 4.26
C LEU A 481 24.61 14.56 4.89
N GLN A 482 25.38 13.66 4.29
CA GLN A 482 25.64 12.31 4.82
C GLN A 482 26.19 12.36 6.26
N ARG A 483 27.20 13.20 6.50
CA ARG A 483 27.78 13.40 7.84
C ARG A 483 26.77 14.01 8.82
N ALA A 484 25.97 14.97 8.38
CA ALA A 484 24.97 15.61 9.22
C ALA A 484 23.85 14.65 9.65
N LEU A 485 23.39 13.78 8.74
CA LEU A 485 22.37 12.77 9.05
C LEU A 485 22.93 11.72 10.03
N ALA A 486 24.14 11.20 9.78
CA ALA A 486 24.79 10.24 10.65
C ALA A 486 25.08 10.78 12.08
N GLN A 487 25.28 12.09 12.23
CA GLN A 487 25.49 12.74 13.54
C GLN A 487 24.19 13.08 14.27
N ARG A 488 23.09 13.31 13.55
CA ARG A 488 21.80 13.69 14.12
C ARG A 488 20.91 12.47 14.25
N SER A 489 20.97 11.78 15.39
CA SER A 489 20.01 10.72 15.72
C SER A 489 18.58 11.26 15.73
N LEU A 490 17.67 10.61 15.00
CA LEU A 490 16.24 10.79 15.17
C LEU A 490 15.83 10.28 16.56
N LEU A 491 14.95 11.00 17.26
CA LEU A 491 14.31 10.52 18.48
C LEU A 491 12.88 10.06 18.11
N HIS A 492 12.58 8.78 18.27
CA HIS A 492 11.28 8.18 17.99
C HIS A 492 10.90 7.27 19.15
N GLU A 493 9.75 7.53 19.79
CA GLU A 493 9.28 6.80 20.99
C GLU A 493 10.37 6.66 22.08
N ASP A 494 11.05 7.76 22.39
CA ASP A 494 12.20 7.86 23.31
C ASP A 494 13.45 7.03 22.93
N VAL A 495 13.43 6.34 21.79
CA VAL A 495 14.58 5.60 21.24
C VAL A 495 15.34 6.46 20.22
N ARG A 496 16.68 6.42 20.28
CA ARG A 496 17.55 7.05 19.26
C ARG A 496 17.68 6.13 18.05
N VAL A 497 17.14 6.55 16.92
CA VAL A 497 17.27 5.90 15.62
C VAL A 497 18.37 6.60 14.82
N PHE A 498 19.29 5.83 14.26
CA PHE A 498 20.33 6.35 13.36
C PHE A 498 19.92 6.05 11.91
N VAL A 499 20.03 7.06 11.06
CA VAL A 499 19.70 6.97 9.63
C VAL A 499 20.97 7.28 8.84
N SER A 500 21.28 6.47 7.83
CA SER A 500 22.30 6.76 6.83
C SER A 500 21.72 6.61 5.43
N PHE A 501 22.44 7.10 4.43
CA PHE A 501 22.09 6.91 3.04
C PHE A 501 23.32 6.60 2.20
N SER A 502 23.08 5.88 1.12
CA SER A 502 23.99 5.70 0.00
C SER A 502 23.63 6.69 -1.09
N GLY A 503 24.62 7.28 -1.77
CA GLY A 503 24.40 8.38 -2.71
C GLY A 503 25.30 8.36 -3.95
N GLY A 504 24.74 8.77 -5.07
CA GLY A 504 25.45 8.92 -6.33
C GLY A 504 25.24 10.32 -6.93
N VAL A 505 26.30 10.95 -7.43
CA VAL A 505 26.25 12.33 -7.95
C VAL A 505 26.68 12.35 -9.41
N ALA A 506 25.93 13.02 -10.27
CA ALA A 506 26.28 13.22 -11.68
C ALA A 506 26.15 14.69 -12.07
N MET A 507 27.15 15.21 -12.79
CA MET A 507 27.08 16.54 -13.40
C MET A 507 26.41 16.42 -14.77
N ARG A 508 25.36 17.19 -15.01
CA ARG A 508 24.63 17.23 -16.27
C ARG A 508 25.56 17.68 -17.41
N ARG A 509 25.56 16.93 -18.50
CA ARG A 509 26.28 17.23 -19.75
C ARG A 509 25.45 18.19 -20.62
N THR A 510 26.10 18.86 -21.57
CA THR A 510 25.39 19.74 -22.52
C THR A 510 24.31 18.97 -23.26
N ASP A 511 23.11 19.54 -23.30
CA ASP A 511 21.90 18.99 -23.94
C ASP A 511 21.44 17.60 -23.43
N GLU A 512 21.99 17.10 -22.32
CA GLU A 512 21.58 15.84 -21.69
C GLU A 512 20.18 15.97 -21.08
N ALA A 513 19.36 14.94 -21.26
CA ALA A 513 18.00 14.87 -20.74
C ALA A 513 17.99 14.52 -19.23
N GLN A 514 16.88 14.85 -18.56
CA GLN A 514 16.72 14.60 -17.12
C GLN A 514 16.97 13.13 -16.75
N ASP A 515 16.32 12.21 -17.46
CA ASP A 515 16.38 10.79 -17.17
C ASP A 515 17.79 10.19 -17.40
N GLU A 516 18.61 10.82 -18.24
CA GLU A 516 19.97 10.37 -18.52
C GLU A 516 20.93 10.75 -17.38
N VAL A 517 20.88 12.01 -16.92
CA VAL A 517 21.69 12.45 -15.77
C VAL A 517 21.25 11.76 -14.47
N ILE A 518 19.93 11.55 -14.29
CA ILE A 518 19.39 10.75 -13.17
C ILE A 518 19.91 9.32 -13.23
N ARG A 519 19.89 8.66 -14.39
CA ARG A 519 20.39 7.27 -14.54
C ARG A 519 21.90 7.14 -14.28
N ARG A 520 22.69 8.18 -14.56
CA ARG A 520 24.12 8.21 -14.17
C ARG A 520 24.30 8.39 -12.66
N ALA A 521 23.52 9.27 -12.03
CA ALA A 521 23.53 9.44 -10.58
C ALA A 521 23.07 8.17 -9.84
N ASP A 522 21.99 7.53 -10.30
CA ASP A 522 21.48 6.25 -9.78
C ASP A 522 22.53 5.13 -9.89
N ARG A 523 23.21 5.00 -11.03
CA ARG A 523 24.30 4.02 -11.16
C ARG A 523 25.43 4.25 -10.16
N ALA A 524 25.86 5.50 -9.95
CA ALA A 524 26.85 5.81 -8.92
C ALA A 524 26.33 5.52 -7.50
N MET A 525 25.03 5.69 -7.25
CA MET A 525 24.40 5.32 -5.98
C MET A 525 24.42 3.80 -5.78
N TYR A 526 24.10 3.02 -6.82
CA TYR A 526 24.21 1.56 -6.79
C TYR A 526 25.64 1.10 -6.47
N ASP A 527 26.64 1.68 -7.15
CA ASP A 527 28.06 1.41 -6.87
C ASP A 527 28.43 1.79 -5.42
N SER A 528 27.82 2.86 -4.87
CA SER A 528 28.02 3.30 -3.49
C SER A 528 27.45 2.31 -2.47
N LYS A 529 26.29 1.70 -2.75
CA LYS A 529 25.70 0.59 -1.97
C LYS A 529 26.62 -0.63 -2.04
N ALA A 530 27.01 -1.05 -3.26
CA ALA A 530 27.82 -2.24 -3.51
C ALA A 530 29.20 -2.18 -2.83
N ALA A 531 29.82 -1.00 -2.76
CA ALA A 531 31.10 -0.80 -2.07
C ALA A 531 31.00 -0.85 -0.53
N GLY A 532 29.80 -0.98 0.04
CA GLY A 532 29.54 -1.16 1.47
C GLY A 532 28.76 -0.03 2.14
N LYS A 533 27.79 0.57 1.43
CA LYS A 533 26.80 1.56 1.92
C LYS A 533 27.38 2.84 2.55
N ASN A 534 26.50 3.73 3.03
CA ASN A 534 26.78 4.94 3.82
C ASN A 534 27.90 5.82 3.23
N ARG A 535 27.86 6.04 1.91
CA ARG A 535 28.90 6.78 1.17
C ARG A 535 28.33 7.46 -0.06
N VAL A 536 29.15 8.33 -0.65
CA VAL A 536 28.83 9.09 -1.86
C VAL A 536 29.86 8.76 -2.94
N ILE A 537 29.40 8.43 -4.15
CA ILE A 537 30.25 8.25 -5.34
C ILE A 537 29.82 9.25 -6.42
N SER A 538 30.78 9.77 -7.19
CA SER A 538 30.51 10.61 -8.36
C SER A 538 30.61 9.79 -9.64
N ALA A 539 29.67 9.98 -10.57
CA ALA A 539 29.73 9.49 -11.94
C ALA A 539 30.46 10.50 -12.85
N ASP A 540 31.23 9.98 -13.81
CA ASP A 540 31.82 10.73 -14.94
C ASP A 540 30.76 11.15 -15.98
#